data_AF-A0A2G5TQL9-F1
#
_entry.id   AF-A0A2G5TQL9-F1
#
_cell.length_a   1.000
_cell.length_b   1.000
_cell.length_c   1.000
_cell.angle_alpha   90.00
_cell.angle_beta   90.00
_cell.angle_gamma   90.00
#
_symmetry.space_group_name_H-M   'P 1'
#
loop_
_entity.id
_entity.type
_entity.pdbx_description
1 polymer ?
#
loop_
_entity_poly.entity_id
_entity_poly.type
_entity_poly.pdbx_seq_one_letter_code
_entity_poly.pdbx_strand_id
1 'polypeptide(L)'
;MDQFKKAKEVDVAEYGILDCSLINRFLHFNEFRLKLPDIRREDVILIQNALEKLPNDRDWTFYSDNLDRIEVEQAIDQSKVINHGEDFQIYYETKIPNSEYSIIFDFLEKHHLTMRKCK
;
A
#
# COMPACT_ATOMS: atom_id res chain seq x y z
N MET A 1 22.84 -9.19 -10.99
CA MET A 1 21.63 -8.35 -10.87
C MET A 1 20.36 -9.00 -11.42
N ASP A 2 20.41 -10.07 -12.23
CA ASP A 2 19.19 -10.67 -12.81
C ASP A 2 18.37 -11.59 -11.89
N GLN A 3 18.87 -11.94 -10.71
CA GLN A 3 18.16 -12.81 -9.77
C GLN A 3 16.88 -12.15 -9.20
N PHE A 4 16.90 -10.83 -8.98
CA PHE A 4 15.76 -10.08 -8.45
C PHE A 4 14.62 -9.91 -9.46
N LYS A 5 14.91 -9.91 -10.77
CA LYS A 5 13.88 -9.79 -11.82
C LYS A 5 12.96 -11.00 -11.91
N LYS A 6 13.36 -12.15 -11.34
CA LYS A 6 12.57 -13.38 -11.31
C LYS A 6 11.80 -13.57 -10.00
N ALA A 7 12.08 -12.77 -8.99
CA ALA A 7 11.35 -12.85 -7.73
C ALA A 7 9.91 -12.34 -7.94
N LYS A 8 8.95 -13.03 -7.33
CA LYS A 8 7.53 -12.64 -7.36
C LYS A 8 7.15 -11.75 -6.19
N GLU A 9 7.89 -11.91 -5.10
CA GLU A 9 7.72 -11.22 -3.83
C GLU A 9 9.08 -10.78 -3.30
N VAL A 10 9.09 -9.69 -2.54
CA VAL A 10 10.26 -9.27 -1.76
C VAL A 10 9.83 -8.75 -0.38
N ASP A 11 10.49 -9.26 0.67
CA ASP A 11 10.37 -8.75 2.03
C ASP A 11 11.70 -8.09 2.41
N VAL A 12 11.67 -6.78 2.61
CA VAL A 12 12.82 -6.00 3.10
C VAL A 12 12.45 -5.20 4.33
N ALA A 13 11.31 -5.48 4.96
CA ALA A 13 10.87 -4.77 6.17
C ALA A 13 11.89 -4.90 7.32
N GLU A 14 12.63 -6.02 7.36
CA GLU A 14 13.66 -6.29 8.36
C GLU A 14 15.02 -5.66 8.07
N TYR A 15 15.28 -5.18 6.84
CA TYR A 15 16.62 -4.77 6.38
C TYR A 15 16.90 -3.27 6.41
N GLY A 16 16.08 -2.50 7.15
CA GLY A 16 16.28 -1.09 7.41
C GLY A 16 15.25 -0.17 6.74
N ILE A 17 15.39 1.12 7.01
CA ILE A 17 14.49 2.18 6.54
C ILE A 17 14.81 2.49 5.07
N LEU A 18 13.82 2.32 4.19
CA LEU A 18 13.93 2.72 2.79
C LEU A 18 13.34 4.12 2.58
N ASP A 19 13.95 4.89 1.69
CA ASP A 19 13.37 6.16 1.22
C ASP A 19 12.17 5.87 0.30
N CYS A 20 11.04 6.56 0.51
CA CYS A 20 9.85 6.50 -0.35
C CYS A 20 10.19 6.76 -1.83
N SER A 21 11.24 7.55 -2.13
CA SER A 21 11.72 7.76 -3.52
C SER A 21 12.12 6.45 -4.23
N LEU A 22 12.47 5.41 -3.47
CA LEU A 22 12.87 4.09 -3.97
C LEU A 22 11.68 3.15 -4.19
N ILE A 23 10.47 3.51 -3.77
CA ILE A 23 9.27 2.65 -3.85
C ILE A 23 8.98 2.18 -5.27
N ASN A 24 9.25 3.04 -6.25
CA ASN A 24 9.08 2.77 -7.68
C ASN A 24 9.86 1.53 -8.15
N ARG A 25 10.95 1.18 -7.46
CA ARG A 25 11.75 -0.01 -7.75
C ARG A 25 11.03 -1.30 -7.40
N PHE A 26 10.01 -1.27 -6.54
CA PHE A 26 9.31 -2.44 -6.01
C PHE A 26 7.93 -2.68 -6.65
N LEU A 27 7.35 -1.68 -7.33
CA LEU A 27 6.02 -1.76 -7.95
C LEU A 27 5.86 -2.85 -9.03
N HIS A 28 6.96 -3.45 -9.48
CA HIS A 28 6.94 -4.56 -10.43
C HIS A 28 6.63 -5.91 -9.77
N PHE A 29 6.78 -6.02 -8.46
CA PHE A 29 6.43 -7.24 -7.72
C PHE A 29 4.92 -7.36 -7.56
N ASN A 30 4.43 -8.60 -7.55
CA ASN A 30 3.02 -8.86 -7.26
C ASN A 30 2.72 -8.56 -5.80
N GLU A 31 3.66 -8.90 -4.92
CA GLU A 31 3.57 -8.73 -3.49
C GLU A 31 4.89 -8.19 -2.95
N PHE A 32 4.85 -7.31 -1.96
CA PHE A 32 6.07 -6.93 -1.24
C PHE A 32 5.78 -6.33 0.13
N ARG A 33 6.79 -6.36 0.99
CA ARG A 33 6.78 -5.72 2.31
C ARG A 33 7.98 -4.79 2.47
N LEU A 34 7.72 -3.51 2.72
CA LEU A 34 8.77 -2.50 2.96
C LEU A 34 8.58 -1.83 4.32
N LYS A 35 9.69 -1.48 4.99
CA LYS A 35 9.66 -0.54 6.13
C LYS A 35 10.09 0.85 5.67
N LEU A 36 9.23 1.83 5.87
CA LEU A 36 9.44 3.23 5.55
C LEU A 36 9.52 4.05 6.85
N PRO A 37 10.27 5.16 6.89
CA PRO A 37 10.40 5.98 8.10
C PRO A 37 9.13 6.76 8.39
N ASP A 38 8.44 7.17 7.34
CA ASP A 38 7.27 8.03 7.34
C ASP A 38 6.46 7.68 6.08
N ILE A 39 5.14 7.79 6.14
CA ILE A 39 4.25 7.55 5.00
C ILE A 39 3.27 8.71 4.98
N ARG A 40 3.42 9.59 3.99
CA ARG A 40 2.60 10.80 3.87
C ARG A 40 1.50 10.61 2.85
N ARG A 41 0.53 11.52 2.86
CA ARG A 41 -0.56 11.58 1.89
C ARG A 41 -0.08 11.43 0.45
N GLU A 42 0.98 12.13 0.05
CA GLU A 42 1.50 12.09 -1.31
C GLU A 42 2.04 10.70 -1.70
N ASP A 43 2.64 9.99 -0.74
CA ASP A 43 3.11 8.62 -0.95
C ASP A 43 1.92 7.68 -1.17
N VAL A 44 0.89 7.79 -0.34
CA VAL A 44 -0.35 7.00 -0.47
C VAL A 44 -1.00 7.23 -1.83
N ILE A 45 -1.13 8.49 -2.26
CA ILE A 45 -1.67 8.86 -3.59
C ILE A 45 -0.80 8.26 -4.71
N LEU A 46 0.52 8.33 -4.60
CA LEU A 46 1.43 7.78 -5.60
C LEU A 46 1.27 6.27 -5.75
N ILE A 47 1.21 5.55 -4.62
CA ILE A 47 1.05 4.10 -4.59
C ILE A 47 -0.32 3.69 -5.13
N GLN A 48 -1.38 4.40 -4.73
CA GLN A 48 -2.73 4.19 -5.25
C GLN A 48 -2.76 4.33 -6.78
N ASN A 49 -2.25 5.45 -7.30
CA ASN A 49 -2.18 5.70 -8.74
C ASN A 49 -1.36 4.63 -9.50
N ALA A 50 -0.34 4.07 -8.86
CA ALA A 50 0.43 2.96 -9.43
C ALA A 50 -0.40 1.67 -9.48
N LEU A 51 -1.10 1.31 -8.39
CA LEU A 51 -1.99 0.15 -8.33
C LEU A 51 -3.11 0.24 -9.37
N GLU A 52 -3.74 1.40 -9.51
CA GLU A 52 -4.84 1.62 -10.44
C GLU A 52 -4.48 1.23 -11.89
N LYS A 53 -3.25 1.56 -12.30
CA LYS A 53 -2.74 1.32 -13.67
C LYS A 53 -2.33 -0.12 -13.95
N LEU A 54 -2.16 -0.95 -12.93
CA LEU A 54 -1.71 -2.34 -13.12
C LEU A 54 -2.87 -3.23 -13.57
N PRO A 55 -2.65 -4.18 -14.50
CA PRO A 55 -3.75 -4.99 -15.05
C PRO A 55 -4.20 -6.14 -14.14
N ASN A 56 -3.44 -6.45 -13.10
CA ASN A 56 -3.58 -7.64 -12.28
C ASN A 56 -3.66 -7.28 -10.80
N ASP A 57 -4.07 -8.26 -9.99
CA ASP A 57 -4.07 -8.17 -8.52
C ASP A 57 -2.67 -7.91 -7.97
N ARG A 58 -2.64 -7.16 -6.88
CA ARG A 58 -1.43 -6.75 -6.16
C ARG A 58 -1.71 -6.67 -4.67
N ASP A 59 -0.70 -6.98 -3.86
CA ASP A 59 -0.79 -6.89 -2.42
C ASP A 59 0.51 -6.30 -1.84
N TRP A 60 0.49 -5.02 -1.49
CA TRP A 60 1.69 -4.29 -1.06
C TRP A 60 1.53 -3.78 0.36
N THR A 61 2.44 -4.17 1.24
CA THR A 61 2.44 -3.77 2.65
C THR A 61 3.60 -2.83 2.96
N PHE A 62 3.28 -1.74 3.65
CA PHE A 62 4.21 -0.73 4.10
C PHE A 62 4.16 -0.61 5.62
N TYR A 63 5.27 -0.87 6.30
CA TYR A 63 5.41 -0.68 7.74
C TYR A 63 5.97 0.70 8.03
N SER A 64 5.42 1.40 9.02
CA SER A 64 5.95 2.67 9.50
C SER A 64 5.48 2.94 10.93
N ASP A 65 6.44 3.33 11.78
CA ASP A 65 6.18 3.71 13.17
C ASP A 65 5.53 5.12 13.26
N ASN A 66 5.57 5.89 12.16
CA ASN A 66 5.03 7.25 12.04
C ASN A 66 3.79 7.32 11.14
N LEU A 67 3.17 6.18 10.83
CA LEU A 67 1.98 6.13 10.00
C LEU A 67 0.79 6.79 10.72
N ASP A 68 0.31 7.90 10.17
CA ASP A 68 -0.84 8.67 10.68
C ASP A 68 -2.10 8.38 9.85
N ARG A 69 -3.21 8.17 10.54
CA ARG A 69 -4.53 7.96 9.93
C ARG A 69 -4.96 9.13 9.06
N ILE A 70 -4.70 10.37 9.48
CA ILE A 70 -5.13 11.57 8.78
C ILE A 70 -4.49 11.65 7.39
N GLU A 71 -3.21 11.31 7.29
CA GLU A 71 -2.47 11.30 6.02
C GLU A 71 -3.09 10.30 5.03
N VAL A 72 -3.44 9.10 5.52
CA VAL A 72 -4.11 8.07 4.72
C VAL A 72 -5.50 8.56 4.31
N GLU A 73 -6.35 8.97 5.24
CA GLU A 73 -7.74 9.39 4.97
C GLU A 73 -7.84 10.58 4.01
N GLN A 74 -6.89 11.52 4.06
CA GLN A 74 -6.84 12.63 3.11
C GLN A 74 -6.39 12.22 1.69
N ALA A 75 -5.65 11.12 1.57
CA ALA A 75 -5.29 10.56 0.27
C ALA A 75 -6.47 9.83 -0.38
N ILE A 76 -7.21 9.07 0.42
CA ILE A 76 -8.30 8.19 -0.02
C ILE A 76 -9.65 8.91 -0.07
N ASP A 77 -9.70 10.07 -0.73
CA ASP A 77 -10.93 10.86 -0.82
C ASP A 77 -12.03 10.09 -1.61
N GLN A 78 -13.23 10.01 -1.04
CA GLN A 78 -14.40 9.21 -1.46
C GLN A 78 -14.48 7.73 -1.03
N SER A 79 -13.57 7.25 -0.17
CA SER A 79 -13.62 5.86 0.30
C SER A 79 -14.69 5.65 1.37
N LYS A 80 -15.51 4.60 1.23
CA LYS A 80 -16.40 4.17 2.31
C LYS A 80 -15.59 3.33 3.28
N VAL A 81 -15.58 3.68 4.57
CA VAL A 81 -15.11 2.75 5.61
C VAL A 81 -16.01 1.52 5.54
N ILE A 82 -15.43 0.36 5.25
CA ILE A 82 -16.20 -0.89 5.15
C ILE A 82 -16.30 -1.56 6.50
N ASN A 83 -15.24 -1.48 7.31
CA ASN A 83 -15.18 -2.17 8.58
C ASN A 83 -14.16 -1.55 9.55
N HIS A 84 -14.43 -1.70 10.84
CA HIS A 84 -13.44 -1.55 11.90
C HIS A 84 -13.14 -2.97 12.41
N GLY A 85 -11.91 -3.43 12.20
CA GLY A 85 -11.45 -4.72 12.71
C GLY A 85 -11.20 -4.71 14.22
N GLU A 86 -10.65 -5.81 14.73
CA GLU A 86 -10.08 -5.86 16.08
C GLU A 86 -8.81 -4.97 16.13
N ASP A 87 -8.43 -4.49 17.32
CA ASP A 87 -7.20 -3.71 17.54
C ASP A 87 -7.04 -2.40 16.75
N PHE A 88 -8.13 -1.65 16.52
CA PHE A 88 -8.12 -0.36 15.80
C PHE A 88 -7.73 -0.46 14.31
N GLN A 89 -7.75 -1.66 13.73
CA GLN A 89 -7.58 -1.86 12.31
C GLN A 89 -8.76 -1.26 11.53
N ILE A 90 -8.49 -0.50 10.47
CA ILE A 90 -9.51 0.16 9.66
C ILE A 90 -9.39 -0.32 8.22
N TYR A 91 -10.52 -0.70 7.65
CA TYR A 91 -10.62 -1.13 6.27
C TYR A 91 -11.34 -0.08 5.43
N TYR A 92 -10.66 0.40 4.40
CA TYR A 92 -11.22 1.30 3.40
C TYR A 92 -11.28 0.60 2.04
N GLU A 93 -12.27 0.95 1.22
CA GLU A 93 -12.30 0.53 -0.18
C GLU A 93 -12.54 1.74 -1.09
N THR A 94 -11.77 1.75 -2.16
CA THR A 94 -11.92 2.68 -3.28
C THR A 94 -12.15 1.87 -4.55
N LYS A 95 -13.29 2.10 -5.22
CA LYS A 95 -13.57 1.47 -6.51
C LYS A 95 -12.76 2.14 -7.62
N ILE A 96 -12.08 1.36 -8.46
CA ILE A 96 -11.38 1.90 -9.63
C ILE A 96 -12.42 2.25 -10.71
N PRO A 97 -12.47 3.50 -11.22
CA PRO A 97 -13.43 3.89 -12.25
C PRO A 97 -13.32 3.03 -13.52
N ASN A 98 -14.46 2.66 -14.09
CA ASN A 98 -14.55 1.84 -15.32
C ASN A 98 -13.81 0.49 -15.24
N SER A 99 -13.62 -0.03 -14.02
CA SER A 99 -12.92 -1.26 -13.75
C SER A 99 -13.79 -2.17 -12.88
N GLU A 100 -13.58 -3.48 -13.00
CA GLU A 100 -14.14 -4.47 -12.09
C GLU A 100 -13.33 -4.58 -10.78
N TYR A 101 -12.17 -3.92 -10.72
CA TYR A 101 -11.29 -3.95 -9.56
C TYR A 101 -11.60 -2.82 -8.57
N SER A 102 -11.35 -3.11 -7.30
CA SER A 102 -11.26 -2.16 -6.20
C SER A 102 -9.85 -2.17 -5.60
N ILE A 103 -9.53 -1.11 -4.85
CA ILE A 103 -8.37 -1.08 -3.96
C ILE A 103 -8.89 -1.13 -2.53
N ILE A 104 -8.45 -2.14 -1.78
CA ILE A 104 -8.68 -2.28 -0.35
C ILE A 104 -7.45 -1.74 0.37
N PHE A 105 -7.69 -0.87 1.35
CA PHE A 105 -6.69 -0.36 2.26
C PHE A 105 -6.94 -1.00 3.62
N ASP A 106 -5.99 -1.78 4.08
CA ASP A 106 -5.95 -2.31 5.42
C ASP A 106 -4.94 -1.49 6.23
N PHE A 107 -5.45 -0.74 7.19
CA PHE A 107 -4.70 0.25 7.94
C PHE A 107 -4.66 -0.12 9.42
N LEU A 108 -3.46 -0.12 10.00
CA LEU A 108 -3.23 -0.17 11.43
C LEU A 108 -2.27 0.95 11.82
N GLU A 109 -2.78 1.93 12.56
CA GLU A 109 -2.06 3.15 12.94
C GLU A 109 -0.73 2.83 13.63
N LYS A 110 0.34 3.57 13.27
CA LYS A 110 1.72 3.36 13.77
C LYS A 110 2.27 1.93 13.57
N HIS A 111 1.69 1.18 12.64
CA HIS A 111 2.17 -0.17 12.35
C HIS A 111 2.33 -0.37 10.85
N HIS A 112 1.22 -0.41 10.10
CA HIS A 112 1.29 -0.69 8.67
C HIS A 112 0.07 -0.20 7.88
N LEU A 113 0.31 -0.05 6.58
CA LEU A 113 -0.69 0.14 5.55
C LEU A 113 -0.50 -0.94 4.49
N THR A 114 -1.51 -1.77 4.27
CA THR A 114 -1.55 -2.71 3.16
C THR A 114 -2.53 -2.19 2.11
N MET A 115 -2.08 -2.14 0.86
CA MET A 115 -2.90 -1.73 -0.29
C MET A 115 -3.02 -2.91 -1.24
N ARG A 116 -4.25 -3.45 -1.34
CA ARG A 116 -4.57 -4.60 -2.17
C ARG A 116 -5.46 -4.21 -3.33
N LYS A 117 -5.03 -4.48 -4.56
CA LYS A 117 -5.92 -4.44 -5.74
C LYS A 117 -6.53 -5.81 -5.94
N CYS A 118 -7.86 -5.88 -5.96
CA CYS A 118 -8.62 -7.12 -6.14
C CYS A 118 -9.92 -6.88 -6.91
N LYS A 119 -10.44 -7.94 -7.52
CA LYS A 119 -11.69 -7.97 -8.28
C LYS A 119 -12.89 -8.33 -7.42
#